data_AF-A0A9P4I114-F1
#
_entry.id   AF-A0A9P4I114-F1
#
_cell.length_a   1.000
_cell.length_b   1.000
_cell.length_c   1.000
_cell.angle_alpha   90.00
_cell.angle_beta   90.00
_cell.angle_gamma   90.00
#
_symmetry.space_group_name_H-M   'P 1'
#
loop_
_entity.id
_entity.type
_entity.pdbx_description
1 polymer ?
#
loop_
_entity_poly.entity_id
_entity_poly.type
_entity_poly.pdbx_seq_one_letter_code
_entity_poly.pdbx_strand_id
1 'polypeptide(L)'
;MLSALRCRPATSNASSQKRAGDISDAFVSLSGQQFKPLGPEYAALKKRLIAGREDAVRDSWVRLLRELREEIPYIAELKSKVVPEVRYEDIVKGNVSKDFEREHRKRGVAVVRGVLGKEETLGLKEEIKEYIKANPHTKAFPADNPQVFELYWSAAQMRARTHPNLLNAQKYLMSYWHSRDPSALVSTEHPTSYADRLRIRLPGDAKFALGPHVDGGSVERWDERGYGRGGVYDEVWKGNWEAFDPWESSCRLSVESDLHQGVGSCSSFRMAQGWLSMSSTGPFEGTLLVNPLLAKATAYFLLRPFFSPKTPATHAATDGDLFGPSFLHEDNWVMDAEPTSMIQGATPGHGQELNHLLHPHLNLPKSMVHMPRVEPGDYVVWHCDTIHAVDQKHAGANDSSVLYIPTCPLTEAQAHYLARQRDCFVRGVPSPDFGGGEGESRHVGRPGVEEMKKISDVEGLRALGLAKWDTNEKGLAPGQQEVLRKANEILGF
;
A
#
# COMPACT_ATOMS: atom_id res chain seq x y z
N MET A 1 -58.44 -3.86 -7.40
CA MET A 1 -57.31 -2.93 -7.13
C MET A 1 -56.13 -3.75 -6.63
N LEU A 2 -55.26 -4.18 -7.55
CA LEU A 2 -53.99 -4.86 -7.24
C LEU A 2 -52.89 -3.95 -7.79
N SER A 3 -52.09 -3.37 -6.89
CA SER A 3 -50.98 -2.49 -7.22
C SER A 3 -49.74 -3.33 -7.47
N ALA A 4 -49.21 -3.27 -8.69
CA ALA A 4 -47.98 -3.91 -9.10
C ALA A 4 -46.77 -3.16 -8.52
N LEU A 5 -46.03 -3.81 -7.61
CA LEU A 5 -44.66 -3.39 -7.27
C LEU A 5 -43.75 -3.66 -8.47
N ARG A 6 -43.30 -2.59 -9.12
CA ARG A 6 -42.18 -2.65 -10.08
C ARG A 6 -40.87 -2.79 -9.29
N CYS A 7 -40.26 -3.98 -9.33
CA CYS A 7 -38.84 -4.13 -9.03
C CYS A 7 -38.03 -3.23 -9.97
N ARG A 8 -37.26 -2.29 -9.42
CA ARG A 8 -36.21 -1.59 -10.16
C ARG A 8 -35.06 -2.58 -10.38
N PRO A 9 -34.50 -2.68 -11.60
CA PRO A 9 -33.31 -3.50 -11.82
C PRO A 9 -32.14 -2.86 -11.07
N ALA A 10 -31.32 -3.69 -10.42
CA ALA A 10 -30.00 -3.28 -9.97
C ALA A 10 -29.21 -2.81 -11.19
N THR A 11 -28.84 -1.53 -11.21
CA THR A 11 -27.92 -0.99 -12.20
C THR A 11 -26.57 -1.66 -11.97
N SER A 12 -26.20 -2.58 -12.86
CA SER A 12 -24.82 -3.02 -13.02
C SER A 12 -23.97 -1.78 -13.29
N ASN A 13 -23.14 -1.37 -12.33
CA ASN A 13 -22.06 -0.43 -12.60
C ASN A 13 -21.13 -1.12 -13.60
N ALA A 14 -21.32 -0.84 -14.89
CA ALA A 14 -20.26 -0.99 -15.87
C ALA A 14 -19.13 -0.08 -15.39
N SER A 15 -18.16 -0.67 -14.69
CA SER A 15 -16.97 0.02 -14.21
C SER A 15 -16.24 0.58 -15.43
N SER A 16 -16.42 1.88 -15.68
CA SER A 16 -15.62 2.64 -16.62
C SER A 16 -14.15 2.44 -16.28
N GLN A 17 -13.34 2.12 -17.29
CA GLN A 17 -11.88 2.09 -17.18
C GLN A 17 -11.40 3.42 -16.57
N LYS A 18 -10.43 3.38 -15.64
CA LYS A 18 -9.92 4.60 -15.01
C LYS A 18 -9.39 5.59 -16.04
N ARG A 19 -9.53 6.88 -15.73
CA ARG A 19 -9.00 7.96 -16.58
C ARG A 19 -7.49 7.77 -16.74
N ALA A 20 -6.99 7.94 -17.96
CA ALA A 20 -5.55 7.96 -18.21
C ALA A 20 -4.89 9.16 -17.49
N GLY A 21 -3.75 8.92 -16.87
CA GLY A 21 -2.92 9.89 -16.16
C GLY A 21 -1.60 9.23 -15.75
N ASP A 22 -0.67 9.99 -15.17
CA ASP A 22 0.61 9.45 -14.66
C ASP A 22 0.75 9.61 -13.14
N ILE A 23 1.92 9.26 -12.60
CA ILE A 23 2.14 9.28 -11.14
C ILE A 23 2.05 10.69 -10.53
N SER A 24 2.29 11.75 -11.31
CA SER A 24 2.19 13.13 -10.83
C SER A 24 0.75 13.57 -10.56
N ASP A 25 -0.23 12.95 -11.23
CA ASP A 25 -1.66 13.22 -11.03
C ASP A 25 -2.20 12.62 -9.72
N ALA A 26 -1.46 11.71 -9.08
CA ALA A 26 -1.88 11.04 -7.85
C ALA A 26 -1.61 11.87 -6.58
N PHE A 27 -0.75 12.90 -6.66
CA PHE A 27 -0.25 13.67 -5.51
C PHE A 27 -0.43 15.18 -5.71
N VAL A 28 -0.99 15.83 -4.69
CA VAL A 28 -1.21 17.28 -4.65
C VAL A 28 0.12 18.01 -4.73
N SER A 29 1.14 17.55 -3.98
CA SER A 29 2.47 18.17 -3.98
C SER A 29 3.19 18.12 -5.33
N LEU A 30 2.99 17.04 -6.12
CA LEU A 30 3.56 16.92 -7.46
C LEU A 30 2.78 17.73 -8.51
N SER A 31 1.48 17.92 -8.30
CA SER A 31 0.62 18.71 -9.19
C SER A 31 0.74 20.23 -9.00
N GLY A 32 1.55 20.69 -8.03
CA GLY A 32 1.72 22.11 -7.69
C GLY A 32 0.52 22.72 -6.94
N GLN A 33 -0.43 21.89 -6.50
CA GLN A 33 -1.58 22.33 -5.72
C GLN A 33 -1.20 22.55 -4.25
N GLN A 34 -1.96 23.40 -3.54
CA GLN A 34 -1.79 23.63 -2.10
C GLN A 34 -2.89 22.91 -1.31
N PHE A 35 -2.54 22.39 -0.14
CA PHE A 35 -3.53 21.87 0.81
C PHE A 35 -4.46 23.00 1.28
N LYS A 36 -5.74 22.86 1.00
CA LYS A 36 -6.78 23.85 1.34
C LYS A 36 -7.88 23.20 2.19
N PRO A 37 -8.64 24.00 2.97
CA PRO A 37 -9.82 23.50 3.66
C PRO A 37 -10.78 22.85 2.66
N LEU A 38 -11.33 21.69 3.03
CA LEU A 38 -12.30 20.97 2.21
C LEU A 38 -13.71 21.57 2.41
N GLY A 39 -14.74 20.93 1.86
CA GLY A 39 -16.13 21.35 2.06
C GLY A 39 -16.58 21.27 3.54
N PRO A 40 -17.60 22.05 3.94
CA PRO A 40 -18.09 22.10 5.33
C PRO A 40 -18.57 20.73 5.86
N GLU A 41 -18.94 19.80 4.97
CA GLU A 41 -19.28 18.42 5.32
C GLU A 41 -18.15 17.68 6.05
N TYR A 42 -16.88 18.04 5.81
CA TYR A 42 -15.73 17.43 6.49
C TYR A 42 -15.56 17.95 7.92
N ALA A 43 -15.93 19.20 8.20
CA ALA A 43 -16.02 19.70 9.57
C ALA A 43 -17.13 18.97 10.34
N ALA A 44 -18.30 18.80 9.71
CA ALA A 44 -19.40 18.05 10.27
C ALA A 44 -19.07 16.56 10.48
N LEU A 45 -18.32 15.95 9.54
CA LEU A 45 -17.83 14.58 9.63
C LEU A 45 -16.97 14.40 10.88
N LYS A 46 -15.98 15.29 11.10
CA LYS A 46 -15.13 15.25 12.30
C LYS A 46 -15.98 15.28 13.58
N LYS A 47 -16.95 16.18 13.68
CA LYS A 47 -17.84 16.23 14.85
C LYS A 47 -18.59 14.90 15.07
N ARG A 48 -19.10 14.25 14.02
CA ARG A 48 -19.84 12.99 14.13
C ARG A 48 -18.96 11.83 14.59
N LEU A 49 -17.73 11.73 14.09
CA LEU A 49 -16.82 10.61 14.37
C LEU A 49 -16.55 10.43 15.87
N ILE A 50 -16.47 11.53 16.62
CA ILE A 50 -16.09 11.52 18.05
C ILE A 50 -17.23 11.96 18.98
N ALA A 51 -18.45 12.09 18.46
CA ALA A 51 -19.59 12.63 19.21
C ALA A 51 -19.83 11.85 20.51
N GLY A 52 -19.84 12.57 21.64
CA GLY A 52 -20.01 12.00 22.98
C GLY A 52 -18.77 11.26 23.52
N ARG A 53 -17.63 11.35 22.83
CA ARG A 53 -16.35 10.74 23.20
C ARG A 53 -15.19 11.75 23.19
N GLU A 54 -15.51 13.04 23.20
CA GLU A 54 -14.55 14.12 23.05
C GLU A 54 -13.45 14.08 24.12
N ASP A 55 -13.84 13.83 25.38
CA ASP A 55 -12.89 13.73 26.49
C ASP A 55 -11.97 12.50 26.35
N ALA A 56 -12.53 11.34 26.00
CA ALA A 56 -11.74 10.13 25.76
C ALA A 56 -10.74 10.32 24.61
N VAL A 57 -11.16 10.97 23.51
CA VAL A 57 -10.28 11.28 22.38
C VAL A 57 -9.18 12.27 22.78
N ARG A 58 -9.52 13.30 23.57
CA ARG A 58 -8.54 14.26 24.12
C ARG A 58 -7.48 13.56 24.97
N ASP A 59 -7.90 12.69 25.88
CA ASP A 59 -6.98 11.93 26.72
C ASP A 59 -6.10 10.99 25.91
N SER A 60 -6.68 10.34 24.89
CA SER A 60 -5.96 9.44 23.99
C SER A 60 -4.87 10.15 23.18
N TRP A 61 -5.14 11.37 22.73
CA TRP A 61 -4.17 12.21 22.04
C TRP A 61 -2.97 12.53 22.92
N VAL A 62 -3.19 12.89 24.18
CA VAL A 62 -2.12 13.12 25.16
C VAL A 62 -1.24 11.88 25.32
N ARG A 63 -1.84 10.69 25.49
CA ARG A 63 -1.09 9.42 25.59
C ARG A 63 -0.29 9.15 24.31
N LEU A 64 -0.89 9.36 23.14
CA LEU A 64 -0.24 9.16 21.85
C LEU A 64 0.98 10.08 21.67
N LEU A 65 0.88 11.36 22.03
CA LEU A 65 2.01 12.29 21.89
C LEU A 65 3.20 11.92 22.78
N ARG A 66 2.95 11.38 23.98
CA ARG A 66 4.00 10.86 24.87
C ARG A 66 4.70 9.66 24.26
N GLU A 67 3.93 8.69 23.78
CA GLU A 67 4.45 7.48 23.11
C GLU A 67 5.30 7.81 21.88
N LEU A 68 4.87 8.79 21.06
CA LEU A 68 5.65 9.27 19.92
C LEU A 68 6.96 9.93 20.37
N ARG A 69 6.94 10.73 21.44
CA ARG A 69 8.13 11.39 21.99
C ARG A 69 9.17 10.38 22.47
N GLU A 70 8.75 9.24 23.00
CA GLU A 70 9.64 8.17 23.47
C GLU A 70 10.16 7.31 22.33
N GLU A 71 9.32 6.95 21.35
CA GLU A 71 9.68 5.98 20.33
C GLU A 71 10.48 6.57 19.16
N ILE A 72 10.23 7.83 18.78
CA ILE A 72 10.92 8.48 17.66
C ILE A 72 12.45 8.57 17.88
N PRO A 73 12.98 8.97 19.05
CA PRO A 73 14.41 8.95 19.31
C PRO A 73 15.05 7.58 19.08
N TYR A 74 14.37 6.50 19.49
CA TYR A 74 14.84 5.13 19.27
C TYR A 74 14.91 4.77 17.78
N ILE A 75 13.87 5.11 17.01
CA ILE A 75 13.87 4.92 15.54
C ILE A 75 15.00 5.73 14.88
N ALA A 76 15.17 6.99 15.30
CA ALA A 76 16.20 7.87 14.75
C ALA A 76 17.62 7.38 15.05
N GLU A 77 17.83 6.74 16.21
CA GLU A 77 19.09 6.12 16.58
C GLU A 77 19.37 4.86 15.75
N LEU A 78 18.40 3.94 15.64
CA LEU A 78 18.57 2.69 14.90
C LEU A 78 18.67 2.88 13.38
N LYS A 79 17.97 3.89 12.83
CA LYS A 79 17.84 4.12 11.38
C LYS A 79 17.38 2.83 10.70
N SER A 80 18.00 2.44 9.58
CA SER A 80 17.66 1.22 8.83
C SER A 80 17.70 -0.07 9.65
N LYS A 81 18.43 -0.12 10.78
CA LYS A 81 18.48 -1.31 11.64
C LYS A 81 17.15 -1.62 12.34
N VAL A 82 16.22 -0.68 12.37
CA VAL A 82 14.88 -0.90 12.94
C VAL A 82 13.98 -1.73 12.02
N VAL A 83 14.33 -1.86 10.73
CA VAL A 83 13.58 -2.69 9.78
C VAL A 83 13.92 -4.15 10.05
N PRO A 84 12.93 -4.99 10.42
CA PRO A 84 13.21 -6.40 10.69
C PRO A 84 13.50 -7.15 9.39
N GLU A 85 14.44 -8.08 9.48
CA GLU A 85 14.88 -8.88 8.34
C GLU A 85 14.80 -10.37 8.68
N VAL A 86 14.41 -11.19 7.70
CA VAL A 86 14.35 -12.66 7.81
C VAL A 86 14.87 -13.28 6.53
N ARG A 87 15.55 -14.42 6.60
CA ARG A 87 15.93 -15.16 5.38
C ARG A 87 14.76 -16.02 4.93
N TYR A 88 14.54 -16.09 3.63
CA TYR A 88 13.51 -16.96 3.06
C TYR A 88 13.70 -18.43 3.49
N GLU A 89 14.94 -18.89 3.59
CA GLU A 89 15.24 -20.24 4.11
C GLU A 89 14.71 -20.48 5.52
N ASP A 90 14.71 -19.47 6.40
CA ASP A 90 14.24 -19.62 7.78
C ASP A 90 12.71 -19.70 7.81
N ILE A 91 12.01 -19.04 6.88
CA ILE A 91 10.57 -19.19 6.66
C ILE A 91 10.26 -20.64 6.25
N VAL A 92 10.94 -21.15 5.22
CA VAL A 92 10.72 -22.51 4.71
C VAL A 92 11.01 -23.57 5.77
N LYS A 93 12.05 -23.36 6.59
CA LYS A 93 12.44 -24.30 7.68
C LYS A 93 11.59 -24.14 8.94
N GLY A 94 10.72 -23.14 9.04
CA GLY A 94 9.94 -22.85 10.25
C GLY A 94 10.80 -22.36 11.43
N ASN A 95 11.95 -21.74 11.15
CA ASN A 95 12.96 -21.31 12.12
C ASN A 95 13.04 -19.78 12.28
N VAL A 96 11.93 -19.07 12.02
CA VAL A 96 11.90 -17.61 12.16
C VAL A 96 11.99 -17.23 13.65
N SER A 97 12.78 -16.21 13.96
CA SER A 97 12.98 -15.76 15.34
C SER A 97 11.76 -15.01 15.88
N LYS A 98 11.46 -15.20 17.16
CA LYS A 98 10.41 -14.45 17.86
C LYS A 98 10.65 -12.94 17.85
N ASP A 99 11.91 -12.52 17.79
CA ASP A 99 12.28 -11.11 17.67
C ASP A 99 11.85 -10.53 16.32
N PHE A 100 12.07 -11.26 15.22
CA PHE A 100 11.54 -10.86 13.91
C PHE A 100 10.01 -10.76 13.94
N GLU A 101 9.32 -11.77 14.47
CA GLU A 101 7.85 -11.78 14.50
C GLU A 101 7.29 -10.58 15.27
N ARG A 102 7.87 -10.28 16.45
CA ARG A 102 7.48 -9.14 17.28
C ARG A 102 7.74 -7.82 16.56
N GLU A 103 8.93 -7.63 16.01
CA GLU A 103 9.26 -6.38 15.31
C GLU A 103 8.45 -6.22 14.01
N HIS A 104 8.20 -7.29 13.26
CA HIS A 104 7.34 -7.20 12.08
C HIS A 104 5.92 -6.75 12.44
N ARG A 105 5.31 -7.35 13.46
CA ARG A 105 3.98 -6.94 13.96
C ARG A 105 3.96 -5.48 14.42
N LYS A 106 5.01 -5.05 15.11
CA LYS A 106 5.12 -3.69 15.66
C LYS A 106 5.36 -2.65 14.56
N ARG A 107 6.24 -2.94 13.61
CA ARG A 107 6.78 -1.97 12.63
C ARG A 107 6.01 -1.97 11.32
N GLY A 108 5.31 -3.05 10.98
CA GLY A 108 4.56 -3.16 9.72
C GLY A 108 5.44 -3.08 8.49
N VAL A 109 6.69 -3.52 8.58
CA VAL A 109 7.67 -3.55 7.49
C VAL A 109 8.57 -4.76 7.67
N ALA A 110 9.09 -5.32 6.59
CA ALA A 110 10.13 -6.34 6.64
C ALA A 110 10.93 -6.42 5.34
N VAL A 111 12.14 -6.99 5.43
CA VAL A 111 12.88 -7.54 4.29
C VAL A 111 12.95 -9.05 4.41
N VAL A 112 12.49 -9.76 3.39
CA VAL A 112 12.70 -11.20 3.23
C VAL A 112 13.89 -11.40 2.30
N ARG A 113 15.00 -11.92 2.84
CA ARG A 113 16.27 -12.08 2.14
C ARG A 113 16.29 -13.32 1.27
N GLY A 114 16.77 -13.18 0.04
CA GLY A 114 17.01 -14.30 -0.88
C GLY A 114 15.77 -15.13 -1.22
N VAL A 115 14.66 -14.47 -1.55
CA VAL A 115 13.42 -15.14 -1.99
C VAL A 115 13.62 -15.79 -3.36
N LEU A 116 14.26 -15.07 -4.28
CA LEU A 116 14.76 -15.61 -5.56
C LEU A 116 16.29 -15.67 -5.56
N GLY A 117 16.85 -16.51 -6.43
CA GLY A 117 18.29 -16.55 -6.63
C GLY A 117 18.82 -15.22 -7.19
N LYS A 118 20.00 -14.80 -6.76
CA LYS A 118 20.62 -13.53 -7.24
C LYS A 118 20.80 -13.52 -8.75
N GLU A 119 21.40 -14.57 -9.32
CA GLU A 119 21.64 -14.69 -10.76
C GLU A 119 20.33 -14.81 -11.56
N GLU A 120 19.36 -15.58 -11.04
CA GLU A 120 18.02 -15.66 -11.62
C GLU A 120 17.37 -14.27 -11.70
N THR A 121 17.44 -13.50 -10.62
CA THR A 121 16.82 -12.17 -10.55
C THR A 121 17.53 -11.15 -11.44
N LEU A 122 18.86 -11.24 -11.58
CA LEU A 122 19.61 -10.44 -12.54
C LEU A 122 19.25 -10.81 -13.99
N GLY A 123 19.00 -12.10 -14.26
CA GLY A 123 18.47 -12.58 -15.54
C GLY A 123 17.10 -11.97 -15.87
N LEU A 124 16.17 -11.94 -14.90
CA LEU A 124 14.86 -11.29 -15.07
C LEU A 124 15.02 -9.81 -15.47
N LYS A 125 15.96 -9.09 -14.85
CA LYS A 125 16.23 -7.68 -15.18
C LYS A 125 16.78 -7.51 -16.59
N GLU A 126 17.68 -8.38 -17.03
CA GLU A 126 18.24 -8.29 -18.38
C GLU A 126 17.17 -8.59 -19.43
N GLU A 127 16.35 -9.62 -19.22
CA GLU A 127 15.21 -9.89 -20.11
C GLU A 127 14.21 -8.73 -20.19
N ILE A 128 13.96 -8.02 -19.09
CA ILE A 128 13.14 -6.80 -19.10
C ILE A 128 13.77 -5.73 -19.97
N LYS A 129 15.08 -5.52 -19.88
CA LYS A 129 15.79 -4.54 -20.72
C LYS A 129 15.73 -4.92 -22.21
N GLU A 130 15.90 -6.20 -22.53
CA GLU A 130 15.77 -6.71 -23.89
C GLU A 130 14.33 -6.55 -24.41
N TYR A 131 13.33 -6.83 -23.57
CA TYR A 131 11.92 -6.64 -23.90
C TYR A 131 11.59 -5.17 -24.16
N ILE A 132 12.10 -4.24 -23.34
CA ILE A 132 11.96 -2.79 -23.56
C ILE A 132 12.63 -2.39 -24.89
N LYS A 133 13.85 -2.88 -25.16
CA LYS A 133 14.58 -2.59 -26.40
C LYS A 133 13.86 -3.09 -27.64
N ALA A 134 13.24 -4.26 -27.58
CA ALA A 134 12.44 -4.82 -28.67
C ALA A 134 11.12 -4.04 -28.90
N ASN A 135 10.66 -3.27 -27.90
CA ASN A 135 9.38 -2.57 -27.91
C ASN A 135 9.58 -1.07 -27.59
N PRO A 136 10.18 -0.29 -28.51
CA PRO A 136 10.57 1.11 -28.26
C PRO A 136 9.41 2.09 -28.05
N HIS A 137 8.16 1.63 -28.25
CA HIS A 137 6.93 2.38 -27.98
C HIS A 137 6.42 2.19 -26.54
N THR A 138 7.16 1.44 -25.70
CA THR A 138 6.84 1.26 -24.28
C THR A 138 6.75 2.62 -23.58
N LYS A 139 5.59 2.89 -22.97
CA LYS A 139 5.40 4.10 -22.17
C LYS A 139 6.23 4.04 -20.89
N ALA A 140 6.84 5.17 -20.54
CA ALA A 140 7.64 5.28 -19.34
C ALA A 140 7.72 6.73 -18.86
N PHE A 141 8.05 6.89 -17.57
CA PHE A 141 8.26 8.17 -16.92
C PHE A 141 9.67 8.26 -16.33
N PRO A 142 10.30 9.45 -16.36
CA PRO A 142 9.97 10.59 -17.21
C PRO A 142 10.26 10.28 -18.69
N ALA A 143 9.58 10.95 -19.63
CA ALA A 143 9.66 10.65 -21.06
C ALA A 143 11.07 10.83 -21.67
N ASP A 144 11.85 11.77 -21.15
CA ASP A 144 13.22 12.07 -21.61
C ASP A 144 14.30 11.16 -20.99
N ASN A 145 13.98 10.50 -19.88
CA ASN A 145 14.88 9.56 -19.22
C ASN A 145 14.05 8.44 -18.54
N PRO A 146 13.54 7.46 -19.31
CA PRO A 146 12.66 6.39 -18.84
C PRO A 146 13.22 5.62 -17.63
N GLN A 147 12.50 5.64 -16.52
CA GLN A 147 12.90 4.96 -15.29
C GLN A 147 11.76 4.20 -14.60
N VAL A 148 10.51 4.64 -14.75
CA VAL A 148 9.31 3.89 -14.36
C VAL A 148 8.60 3.47 -15.63
N PHE A 149 8.43 2.18 -15.84
CA PHE A 149 7.90 1.65 -17.10
C PHE A 149 6.45 1.20 -16.90
N GLU A 150 5.56 1.62 -17.80
CA GLU A 150 4.18 1.12 -17.87
C GLU A 150 4.14 -0.26 -18.55
N LEU A 151 4.86 -1.20 -17.94
CA LEU A 151 4.93 -2.60 -18.32
C LEU A 151 4.29 -3.44 -17.22
N TYR A 152 3.47 -4.40 -17.61
CA TYR A 152 2.68 -5.23 -16.72
C TYR A 152 2.85 -6.71 -17.04
N TRP A 153 3.04 -7.09 -18.31
CA TRP A 153 2.88 -8.46 -18.79
C TRP A 153 4.14 -9.11 -19.35
N SER A 154 5.31 -8.47 -19.27
CA SER A 154 6.57 -9.09 -19.71
C SER A 154 6.79 -10.47 -19.08
N ALA A 155 7.40 -11.41 -19.80
CA ALA A 155 7.62 -12.78 -19.31
C ALA A 155 8.37 -12.80 -17.97
N ALA A 156 9.34 -11.91 -17.79
CA ALA A 156 10.07 -11.75 -16.53
C ALA A 156 9.16 -11.29 -15.38
N GLN A 157 8.30 -10.28 -15.58
CA GLN A 157 7.33 -9.87 -14.55
C GLN A 157 6.35 -11.00 -14.20
N MET A 158 5.87 -11.73 -15.21
CA MET A 158 4.93 -12.83 -15.01
C MET A 158 5.58 -13.99 -14.25
N ARG A 159 6.83 -14.36 -14.56
CA ARG A 159 7.59 -15.37 -13.81
C ARG A 159 7.86 -14.94 -12.38
N ALA A 160 8.26 -13.68 -12.16
CA ALA A 160 8.47 -13.17 -10.80
C ALA A 160 7.19 -13.27 -9.94
N ARG A 161 6.04 -12.81 -10.46
CA ARG A 161 4.76 -12.82 -9.74
C ARG A 161 4.20 -14.23 -9.49
N THR A 162 4.59 -15.20 -10.31
CA THR A 162 4.17 -16.60 -10.17
C THR A 162 5.24 -17.51 -9.56
N HIS A 163 6.36 -16.93 -9.12
CA HIS A 163 7.47 -17.69 -8.59
C HIS A 163 7.05 -18.39 -7.27
N PRO A 164 7.24 -19.71 -7.12
CA PRO A 164 6.76 -20.45 -5.95
C PRO A 164 7.29 -19.88 -4.62
N ASN A 165 8.58 -19.48 -4.58
CA ASN A 165 9.15 -18.88 -3.37
C ASN A 165 8.51 -17.53 -3.02
N LEU A 166 8.16 -16.73 -4.02
CA LEU A 166 7.55 -15.43 -3.76
C LEU A 166 6.14 -15.61 -3.23
N LEU A 167 5.33 -16.48 -3.84
CA LEU A 167 3.99 -16.83 -3.34
C LEU A 167 4.06 -17.41 -1.92
N ASN A 168 5.06 -18.25 -1.61
CA ASN A 168 5.28 -18.75 -0.26
C ASN A 168 5.63 -17.64 0.74
N ALA A 169 6.53 -16.73 0.38
CA ALA A 169 6.86 -15.57 1.21
C ALA A 169 5.63 -14.67 1.45
N GLN A 170 4.79 -14.47 0.42
CA GLN A 170 3.53 -13.73 0.56
C GLN A 170 2.55 -14.42 1.51
N LYS A 171 2.37 -15.75 1.38
CA LYS A 171 1.56 -16.56 2.31
C LYS A 171 2.05 -16.40 3.75
N TYR A 172 3.36 -16.48 3.98
CA TYR A 172 3.94 -16.28 5.30
C TYR A 172 3.66 -14.88 5.86
N LEU A 173 3.86 -13.82 5.06
CA LEU A 173 3.61 -12.44 5.50
C LEU A 173 2.12 -12.17 5.76
N MET A 174 1.23 -12.73 4.95
CA MET A 174 -0.22 -12.62 5.17
C MET A 174 -0.69 -13.37 6.42
N SER A 175 0.04 -14.38 6.89
CA SER A 175 -0.32 -15.11 8.13
C SER A 175 -0.28 -14.25 9.41
N TYR A 176 0.32 -13.07 9.35
CA TYR A 176 0.30 -12.11 10.45
C TYR A 176 -1.05 -11.43 10.63
N TRP A 177 -1.83 -11.37 9.56
CA TRP A 177 -3.20 -10.89 9.58
C TRP A 177 -4.13 -11.94 10.19
N HIS A 178 -5.16 -11.47 10.86
CA HIS A 178 -6.20 -12.33 11.40
C HIS A 178 -7.57 -11.78 11.05
N SER A 179 -8.60 -12.55 11.41
CA SER A 179 -9.98 -12.15 11.28
C SER A 179 -10.70 -12.41 12.60
N ARG A 180 -11.42 -11.41 13.11
CA ARG A 180 -12.32 -11.58 14.27
C ARG A 180 -13.61 -12.30 13.88
N ASP A 181 -13.97 -12.27 12.60
CA ASP A 181 -15.10 -13.00 12.05
C ASP A 181 -14.60 -14.27 11.32
N PRO A 182 -14.78 -15.47 11.89
CA PRO A 182 -14.34 -16.72 11.26
C PRO A 182 -15.09 -17.05 9.95
N SER A 183 -16.19 -16.34 9.65
CA SER A 183 -16.94 -16.44 8.40
C SER A 183 -16.56 -15.37 7.37
N ALA A 184 -15.63 -14.48 7.70
CA ALA A 184 -15.15 -13.46 6.78
C ALA A 184 -14.62 -14.09 5.49
N LEU A 185 -15.03 -13.52 4.35
CA LEU A 185 -14.68 -14.01 3.02
C LEU A 185 -13.28 -13.54 2.60
N VAL A 186 -12.28 -14.02 3.33
CA VAL A 186 -10.86 -13.72 3.14
C VAL A 186 -10.02 -14.96 3.38
N SER A 187 -9.00 -15.16 2.56
CA SER A 187 -7.99 -16.19 2.79
C SER A 187 -6.59 -15.61 2.73
N THR A 188 -5.89 -15.67 3.87
CA THR A 188 -4.47 -15.30 4.02
C THR A 188 -3.53 -16.40 3.53
N GLU A 189 -4.06 -17.55 3.12
CA GLU A 189 -3.27 -18.69 2.64
C GLU A 189 -3.16 -18.75 1.12
N HIS A 190 -3.97 -17.96 0.41
CA HIS A 190 -4.12 -18.00 -1.04
C HIS A 190 -3.75 -16.63 -1.63
N PRO A 191 -2.45 -16.37 -1.88
CA PRO A 191 -2.01 -15.13 -2.50
C PRO A 191 -2.58 -14.99 -3.91
N THR A 192 -2.95 -13.76 -4.25
CA THR A 192 -3.40 -13.37 -5.58
C THR A 192 -2.44 -12.36 -6.17
N SER A 193 -2.33 -12.36 -7.50
CA SER A 193 -1.45 -11.45 -8.22
C SER A 193 -2.13 -10.11 -8.48
N TYR A 194 -1.38 -9.02 -8.26
CA TYR A 194 -1.70 -7.68 -8.72
C TYR A 194 -0.63 -7.22 -9.69
N ALA A 195 -1.02 -6.94 -10.93
CA ALA A 195 -0.13 -6.56 -12.00
C ALA A 195 0.17 -5.06 -11.92
N ASP A 196 1.34 -4.75 -11.38
CA ASP A 196 1.89 -3.40 -11.28
C ASP A 196 3.11 -3.24 -12.20
N ARG A 197 3.58 -2.00 -12.31
CA ARG A 197 4.71 -1.51 -13.09
C ARG A 197 6.05 -2.03 -12.53
N LEU A 198 7.13 -1.57 -13.14
CA LEU A 198 8.49 -1.74 -12.64
C LEU A 198 9.26 -0.43 -12.69
N ARG A 199 10.38 -0.39 -11.96
CA ARG A 199 11.30 0.75 -11.98
C ARG A 199 12.74 0.28 -12.20
N ILE A 200 13.48 1.01 -13.03
CA ILE A 200 14.93 0.95 -13.22
C ILE A 200 15.44 2.38 -13.05
N ARG A 201 15.70 2.80 -11.81
CA ARG A 201 16.06 4.19 -11.49
C ARG A 201 17.57 4.38 -11.63
N LEU A 202 18.01 5.38 -12.40
CA LEU A 202 19.42 5.61 -12.71
C LEU A 202 20.10 6.53 -11.68
N PRO A 203 21.42 6.40 -11.48
CA PRO A 203 22.21 7.34 -10.69
C PRO A 203 21.97 8.81 -11.06
N GLY A 204 21.88 9.66 -10.05
CA GLY A 204 21.67 11.10 -10.20
C GLY A 204 20.22 11.52 -10.40
N ASP A 205 19.29 10.59 -10.60
CA ASP A 205 17.87 10.91 -10.74
C ASP A 205 17.32 11.64 -9.51
N ALA A 206 16.65 12.76 -9.76
CA ALA A 206 15.93 13.55 -8.76
C ALA A 206 14.49 13.88 -9.19
N LYS A 207 14.04 13.35 -10.34
CA LYS A 207 12.69 13.60 -10.87
C LYS A 207 11.66 12.67 -10.21
N PHE A 208 12.06 11.44 -9.89
CA PHE A 208 11.19 10.49 -9.18
C PHE A 208 11.37 10.63 -7.66
N ALA A 209 10.88 11.74 -7.12
CA ALA A 209 10.87 12.02 -5.70
C ALA A 209 9.43 12.04 -5.19
N LEU A 210 9.08 11.12 -4.30
CA LEU A 210 7.78 11.07 -3.63
C LEU A 210 7.99 11.35 -2.16
N GLY A 211 7.31 12.39 -1.64
CA GLY A 211 7.30 12.70 -0.22
C GLY A 211 6.60 11.63 0.62
N PRO A 212 6.64 11.72 1.96
CA PRO A 212 5.94 10.79 2.83
C PRO A 212 4.43 10.74 2.54
N HIS A 213 3.89 9.56 2.27
CA HIS A 213 2.49 9.35 1.98
C HIS A 213 2.01 7.96 2.42
N VAL A 214 0.69 7.77 2.42
CA VAL A 214 0.01 6.47 2.59
C VAL A 214 -0.97 6.29 1.42
N ASP A 215 -0.92 5.14 0.75
CA ASP A 215 -1.82 4.80 -0.35
C ASP A 215 -3.12 4.17 0.14
N GLY A 216 -4.03 3.84 -0.78
CA GLY A 216 -5.25 3.08 -0.46
C GLY A 216 -6.33 3.94 0.18
N GLY A 217 -6.42 5.21 -0.24
CA GLY A 217 -7.43 6.15 0.23
C GLY A 217 -6.84 7.27 1.09
N SER A 218 -7.51 8.40 1.04
CA SER A 218 -7.13 9.67 1.65
C SER A 218 -8.24 10.11 2.58
N VAL A 219 -9.18 10.95 2.11
CA VAL A 219 -10.35 11.37 2.88
C VAL A 219 -11.27 10.20 3.25
N GLU A 220 -11.23 9.10 2.50
CA GLU A 220 -11.98 7.87 2.74
C GLU A 220 -11.69 7.27 4.13
N ARG A 221 -10.54 7.60 4.74
CA ARG A 221 -10.16 7.12 6.08
C ARG A 221 -11.05 7.70 7.19
N TRP A 222 -11.61 8.89 6.97
CA TRP A 222 -12.56 9.53 7.88
C TRP A 222 -14.01 9.30 7.46
N ASP A 223 -14.27 9.05 6.17
CA ASP A 223 -15.63 8.93 5.65
C ASP A 223 -16.31 7.61 6.09
N GLU A 224 -17.54 7.74 6.57
CA GLU A 224 -18.40 6.61 6.99
C GLU A 224 -18.68 5.64 5.82
N ARG A 225 -18.63 6.14 4.58
CA ARG A 225 -18.78 5.36 3.33
C ARG A 225 -17.47 4.78 2.84
N GLY A 226 -16.32 5.22 3.37
CA GLY A 226 -15.01 4.70 3.03
C GLY A 226 -14.58 3.61 4.01
N TYR A 227 -13.61 3.93 4.86
CA TYR A 227 -13.12 3.04 5.92
C TYR A 227 -14.12 2.83 7.06
N GLY A 228 -15.09 3.73 7.22
CA GLY A 228 -16.15 3.57 8.21
C GLY A 228 -17.09 2.39 7.93
N ARG A 229 -17.17 1.89 6.68
CA ARG A 229 -18.03 0.75 6.31
C ARG A 229 -17.72 -0.51 7.10
N GLY A 230 -16.45 -0.73 7.42
CA GLY A 230 -16.01 -1.87 8.23
C GLY A 230 -15.52 -1.50 9.62
N GLY A 231 -15.62 -0.21 10.02
CA GLY A 231 -15.18 0.25 11.33
C GLY A 231 -13.67 0.09 11.59
N VAL A 232 -12.84 0.20 10.54
CA VAL A 232 -11.38 -0.07 10.61
C VAL A 232 -10.69 0.72 11.73
N TYR A 233 -11.12 1.96 11.94
CA TYR A 233 -10.50 2.89 12.88
C TYR A 233 -11.38 3.19 14.11
N ASP A 234 -12.40 2.38 14.37
CA ASP A 234 -13.38 2.63 15.45
C ASP A 234 -12.75 2.80 16.82
N GLU A 235 -11.71 2.02 17.15
CA GLU A 235 -11.00 2.14 18.42
C GLU A 235 -10.26 3.48 18.55
N VAL A 236 -9.75 4.04 17.43
CA VAL A 236 -9.16 5.38 17.42
C VAL A 236 -10.23 6.44 17.70
N TRP A 237 -11.40 6.34 17.06
CA TRP A 237 -12.54 7.25 17.28
C TRP A 237 -13.17 7.12 18.68
N LYS A 238 -12.94 6.01 19.37
CA LYS A 238 -13.33 5.79 20.77
C LYS A 238 -12.36 6.40 21.79
N GLY A 239 -11.21 6.92 21.36
CA GLY A 239 -10.16 7.37 22.26
C GLY A 239 -9.34 6.23 22.88
N ASN A 240 -9.30 5.07 22.20
CA ASN A 240 -8.63 3.86 22.63
C ASN A 240 -7.71 3.33 21.51
N TRP A 241 -6.88 4.21 20.94
CA TRP A 241 -6.00 3.85 19.83
C TRP A 241 -5.04 2.72 20.21
N GLU A 242 -4.78 2.47 21.49
CA GLU A 242 -3.99 1.34 21.98
C GLU A 242 -4.60 -0.02 21.63
N ALA A 243 -5.92 -0.09 21.43
CA ALA A 243 -6.63 -1.28 20.97
C ALA A 243 -6.86 -1.32 19.45
N PHE A 244 -6.41 -0.29 18.71
CA PHE A 244 -6.42 -0.31 17.26
C PHE A 244 -5.47 -1.40 16.76
N ASP A 245 -6.04 -2.37 16.06
CA ASP A 245 -5.32 -3.50 15.52
C ASP A 245 -5.16 -3.34 14.00
N PRO A 246 -3.97 -2.95 13.51
CA PRO A 246 -3.77 -2.77 12.08
C PRO A 246 -3.89 -4.08 11.30
N TRP A 247 -3.68 -5.23 11.95
CA TRP A 247 -3.61 -6.58 11.37
C TRP A 247 -4.96 -7.30 11.31
N GLU A 248 -6.05 -6.65 11.71
CA GLU A 248 -7.39 -7.21 11.58
C GLU A 248 -7.92 -7.02 10.15
N SER A 249 -8.31 -8.12 9.50
CA SER A 249 -8.64 -8.13 8.08
C SER A 249 -10.13 -8.02 7.77
N SER A 250 -11.03 -8.50 8.64
CA SER A 250 -12.48 -8.53 8.31
C SER A 250 -13.05 -7.13 8.12
N CYS A 251 -12.60 -6.16 8.93
CA CYS A 251 -13.00 -4.77 8.83
C CYS A 251 -12.56 -4.11 7.52
N ARG A 252 -11.60 -4.69 6.78
CA ARG A 252 -11.11 -4.13 5.52
C ARG A 252 -11.86 -4.63 4.29
N LEU A 253 -12.66 -5.69 4.41
CA LEU A 253 -13.31 -6.33 3.25
C LEU A 253 -14.39 -5.46 2.60
N SER A 254 -15.06 -4.61 3.39
CA SER A 254 -16.12 -3.72 2.90
C SER A 254 -15.65 -2.30 2.60
N VAL A 255 -14.35 -2.02 2.76
CA VAL A 255 -13.79 -0.67 2.57
C VAL A 255 -13.93 -0.23 1.13
N GLU A 256 -14.39 1.00 0.93
CA GLU A 256 -14.31 1.70 -0.35
C GLU A 256 -13.21 2.76 -0.25
N SER A 257 -12.03 2.46 -0.78
CA SER A 257 -10.84 3.32 -0.68
C SER A 257 -10.76 4.40 -1.76
N ASP A 258 -11.77 4.50 -2.63
CA ASP A 258 -11.82 5.46 -3.73
C ASP A 258 -13.24 5.99 -3.96
N LEU A 259 -13.66 6.94 -3.12
CA LEU A 259 -14.98 7.57 -3.25
C LEU A 259 -14.98 8.66 -4.34
N HIS A 260 -13.81 8.99 -4.88
CA HIS A 260 -13.60 10.19 -5.70
C HIS A 260 -13.00 9.90 -7.07
N GLN A 261 -12.86 8.62 -7.44
CA GLN A 261 -12.30 8.16 -8.72
C GLN A 261 -10.89 8.72 -8.97
N GLY A 262 -10.04 8.68 -7.93
CA GLY A 262 -8.68 9.17 -7.98
C GLY A 262 -7.81 8.40 -8.98
N VAL A 263 -6.93 9.12 -9.69
CA VAL A 263 -6.05 8.51 -10.72
C VAL A 263 -5.09 7.49 -10.10
N GLY A 264 -4.58 7.78 -8.89
CA GLY A 264 -3.70 6.89 -8.14
C GLY A 264 -4.41 5.84 -7.28
N SER A 265 -5.73 5.72 -7.37
CA SER A 265 -6.45 4.80 -6.49
C SER A 265 -6.15 3.33 -6.85
N CYS A 266 -6.24 2.44 -5.87
CA CYS A 266 -6.09 1.00 -6.06
C CYS A 266 -7.43 0.33 -5.76
N SER A 267 -7.88 -0.57 -6.65
CA SER A 267 -9.12 -1.33 -6.49
C SER A 267 -8.91 -2.73 -5.88
N SER A 268 -7.68 -3.01 -5.42
CA SER A 268 -7.28 -4.27 -4.79
C SER A 268 -7.00 -4.05 -3.30
N PHE A 269 -7.46 -4.98 -2.46
CA PHE A 269 -7.03 -5.02 -1.06
C PHE A 269 -5.62 -5.61 -0.98
N ARG A 270 -4.64 -4.72 -0.83
CA ARG A 270 -3.23 -5.07 -0.60
C ARG A 270 -3.00 -5.13 0.91
N MET A 271 -2.71 -6.30 1.46
CA MET A 271 -2.35 -6.43 2.89
C MET A 271 -1.00 -5.79 3.15
N ALA A 272 -0.04 -6.00 2.25
CA ALA A 272 1.18 -5.22 2.21
C ALA A 272 1.43 -4.74 0.78
N GLN A 273 1.98 -3.54 0.67
CA GLN A 273 2.72 -3.18 -0.53
C GLN A 273 4.07 -3.88 -0.51
N GLY A 274 4.71 -3.98 -1.66
CA GLY A 274 6.02 -4.62 -1.72
C GLY A 274 6.67 -4.57 -3.08
N TRP A 275 7.95 -4.89 -3.10
CA TRP A 275 8.72 -5.01 -4.31
C TRP A 275 9.81 -6.07 -4.20
N LEU A 276 10.08 -6.74 -5.32
CA LEU A 276 11.22 -7.64 -5.50
C LEU A 276 12.40 -6.83 -6.03
N SER A 277 13.53 -6.91 -5.35
CA SER A 277 14.76 -6.21 -5.74
C SER A 277 15.40 -6.87 -6.95
N MET A 278 15.81 -6.06 -7.93
CA MET A 278 16.60 -6.51 -9.09
C MET A 278 17.99 -5.87 -9.13
N SER A 279 18.41 -5.20 -8.05
CA SER A 279 19.69 -4.51 -7.93
C SER A 279 20.23 -4.58 -6.50
N SER A 280 21.54 -4.37 -6.33
CA SER A 280 22.10 -4.07 -5.02
C SER A 280 21.98 -2.58 -4.74
N THR A 281 21.14 -2.20 -3.76
CA THR A 281 20.93 -0.79 -3.41
C THR A 281 20.65 -0.61 -1.93
N GLY A 282 21.18 0.46 -1.35
CA GLY A 282 20.98 0.81 0.05
C GLY A 282 20.47 2.23 0.29
N PRO A 283 20.61 2.73 1.53
CA PRO A 283 20.23 4.09 1.89
C PRO A 283 20.85 5.14 0.94
N PHE A 284 20.06 6.14 0.53
CA PHE A 284 20.43 7.22 -0.39
C PHE A 284 20.72 6.78 -1.84
N GLU A 285 20.62 5.50 -2.16
CA GLU A 285 20.85 4.96 -3.50
C GLU A 285 19.55 4.84 -4.30
N GLY A 286 18.62 5.78 -4.11
CA GLY A 286 17.38 5.86 -4.89
C GLY A 286 16.29 4.89 -4.41
N THR A 287 16.35 4.46 -3.14
CA THR A 287 15.51 3.42 -2.55
C THR A 287 14.29 4.00 -1.83
N LEU A 288 13.60 3.17 -1.03
CA LEU A 288 12.41 3.49 -0.27
C LEU A 288 12.77 3.94 1.15
N LEU A 289 12.02 4.89 1.70
CA LEU A 289 11.97 5.20 3.12
C LEU A 289 10.61 4.76 3.68
N VAL A 290 10.58 4.35 4.95
CA VAL A 290 9.36 3.99 5.68
C VAL A 290 9.33 4.67 7.04
N ASN A 291 8.13 4.88 7.59
CA ASN A 291 7.93 5.25 8.98
C ASN A 291 7.51 4.02 9.81
N PRO A 292 8.40 3.45 10.64
CA PRO A 292 8.16 2.16 11.30
C PRO A 292 7.44 2.34 12.65
N LEU A 293 6.42 3.22 12.69
CA LEU A 293 5.54 3.46 13.84
C LEU A 293 4.14 2.82 13.68
N LEU A 294 3.80 2.35 12.46
CA LEU A 294 2.55 1.68 12.07
C LEU A 294 1.29 2.21 12.78
N ALA A 295 0.85 1.54 13.85
CA ALA A 295 -0.39 1.84 14.55
C ALA A 295 -0.39 3.25 15.15
N LYS A 296 0.74 3.69 15.73
CA LYS A 296 0.86 5.02 16.36
C LYS A 296 0.83 6.13 15.32
N ALA A 297 1.51 5.94 14.19
CA ALA A 297 1.47 6.91 13.10
C ALA A 297 0.09 6.98 12.44
N THR A 298 -0.57 5.83 12.29
CA THR A 298 -1.95 5.73 11.77
C THR A 298 -2.92 6.49 12.66
N ALA A 299 -2.94 6.18 13.97
CA ALA A 299 -3.74 6.90 14.94
C ALA A 299 -3.43 8.41 14.96
N TYR A 300 -2.15 8.77 14.83
CA TYR A 300 -1.73 10.17 14.86
C TYR A 300 -2.30 10.97 13.70
N PHE A 301 -2.10 10.53 12.45
CA PHE A 301 -2.60 11.31 11.33
C PHE A 301 -4.13 11.33 11.29
N LEU A 302 -4.81 10.29 11.80
CA LEU A 302 -6.27 10.24 11.94
C LEU A 302 -6.81 11.24 12.96
N LEU A 303 -6.13 11.39 14.11
CA LEU A 303 -6.52 12.32 15.18
C LEU A 303 -6.01 13.75 14.96
N ARG A 304 -4.92 13.94 14.22
CA ARG A 304 -4.30 15.24 13.97
C ARG A 304 -5.28 16.34 13.52
N PRO A 305 -6.31 16.07 12.68
CA PRO A 305 -7.30 17.07 12.26
C PRO A 305 -8.23 17.65 13.32
N PHE A 306 -8.17 17.11 14.55
CA PHE A 306 -9.02 17.53 15.66
C PHE A 306 -8.31 18.48 16.63
N PHE A 307 -7.00 18.68 16.48
CA PHE A 307 -6.19 19.41 17.46
C PHE A 307 -5.41 20.56 16.84
N SER A 308 -5.28 21.65 17.59
CA SER A 308 -4.48 22.82 17.22
C SER A 308 -3.52 23.20 18.34
N PRO A 309 -2.37 23.84 18.01
CA PRO A 309 -1.49 24.35 19.04
C PRO A 309 -2.11 25.59 19.72
N LYS A 310 -2.04 25.66 21.05
CA LYS A 310 -2.42 26.82 21.87
C LYS A 310 -1.47 27.99 21.61
N THR A 311 -0.18 27.69 21.52
CA THR A 311 0.88 28.64 21.22
C THR A 311 1.50 28.28 19.86
N PRO A 312 1.54 29.22 18.90
CA PRO A 312 2.15 28.97 17.60
C PRO A 312 3.66 28.74 17.74
N ALA A 313 4.27 28.12 16.73
CA ALA A 313 5.71 27.96 16.68
C ALA A 313 6.42 29.34 16.62
N THR A 314 7.53 29.49 17.32
CA THR A 314 8.27 30.76 17.45
C THR A 314 9.03 31.17 16.20
N HIS A 315 9.19 30.26 15.24
CA HIS A 315 9.76 30.52 13.91
C HIS A 315 8.85 29.90 12.85
N ALA A 316 8.73 30.57 11.69
CA ALA A 316 8.16 29.96 10.51
C ALA A 316 9.05 28.78 10.12
N ALA A 317 8.55 27.56 10.28
CA ALA A 317 9.31 26.36 9.97
C ALA A 317 9.71 26.40 8.48
N THR A 318 11.02 26.46 8.21
CA THR A 318 11.55 26.23 6.87
C THR A 318 11.75 24.73 6.65
N ASP A 319 11.95 24.33 5.40
CA ASP A 319 12.12 22.91 5.04
C ASP A 319 13.35 22.34 5.76
N GLY A 320 13.13 21.50 6.78
CA GLY A 320 14.18 20.91 7.62
C GLY A 320 14.28 21.44 9.05
N ASP A 321 13.58 22.53 9.40
CA ASP A 321 13.50 23.01 10.79
C ASP A 321 12.60 22.10 11.61
N LEU A 322 13.13 21.57 12.71
CA LEU A 322 12.36 20.78 13.65
C LEU A 322 11.67 21.67 14.66
N PHE A 323 10.38 21.44 14.89
CA PHE A 323 9.65 22.10 15.96
C PHE A 323 10.29 21.77 17.32
N GLY A 324 10.47 22.81 18.15
CA GLY A 324 11.09 22.66 19.46
C GLY A 324 10.23 21.85 20.45
N PRO A 325 10.82 21.29 21.51
CA PRO A 325 10.12 20.45 22.49
C PRO A 325 8.88 21.10 23.10
N SER A 326 8.91 22.41 23.38
CA SER A 326 7.77 23.14 23.96
C SER A 326 6.57 23.22 23.00
N PHE A 327 6.82 23.35 21.69
CA PHE A 327 5.74 23.35 20.69
C PHE A 327 5.11 21.96 20.56
N LEU A 328 5.94 20.91 20.61
CA LEU A 328 5.55 19.50 20.51
C LEU A 328 5.03 18.92 21.84
N HIS A 329 5.05 19.70 22.93
CA HIS A 329 4.59 19.24 24.23
C HIS A 329 3.06 19.07 24.22
N GLU A 330 2.52 18.01 24.83
CA GLU A 330 1.08 17.74 24.81
C GLU A 330 0.26 18.90 25.39
N ASP A 331 0.81 19.61 26.37
CA ASP A 331 0.17 20.77 27.02
C ASP A 331 -0.02 21.95 26.07
N ASN A 332 0.75 22.02 24.98
CA ASN A 332 0.59 23.05 23.95
C ASN A 332 -0.49 22.69 22.94
N TRP A 333 -1.15 21.53 23.02
CA TRP A 333 -2.18 21.13 22.05
C TRP A 333 -3.56 21.05 22.72
N VAL A 334 -4.58 21.48 21.98
CA VAL A 334 -5.97 21.47 22.43
C VAL A 334 -6.87 20.97 21.31
N MET A 335 -7.92 20.25 21.67
CA MET A 335 -8.95 19.86 20.71
C MET A 335 -9.72 21.11 20.26
N ASP A 336 -9.95 21.24 18.97
CA ASP A 336 -10.73 22.34 18.41
C ASP A 336 -12.19 22.23 18.88
N ALA A 337 -12.71 23.26 19.55
CA ALA A 337 -14.13 23.29 19.94
C ALA A 337 -15.05 23.28 18.71
N GLU A 338 -14.61 23.94 17.64
CA GLU A 338 -15.27 24.00 16.34
C GLU A 338 -14.28 23.58 15.26
N PRO A 339 -14.24 22.29 14.89
CA PRO A 339 -13.25 21.78 13.95
C PRO A 339 -13.44 22.39 12.56
N THR A 340 -12.34 22.83 11.95
CA THR A 340 -12.33 23.33 10.55
C THR A 340 -12.58 22.20 9.54
N SER A 341 -12.69 22.49 8.25
CA SER A 341 -12.74 21.43 7.20
C SER A 341 -11.35 20.96 6.74
N MET A 342 -10.28 21.32 7.45
CA MET A 342 -8.94 20.76 7.20
C MET A 342 -8.84 19.33 7.71
N ILE A 343 -8.28 18.43 6.89
CA ILE A 343 -7.92 17.04 7.24
C ILE A 343 -6.43 16.78 6.87
N GLN A 344 -5.57 17.74 7.21
CA GLN A 344 -4.10 17.69 7.20
C GLN A 344 -3.50 16.66 6.22
N GLY A 345 -3.40 17.04 4.94
CA GLY A 345 -2.76 16.21 3.91
C GLY A 345 -3.70 15.24 3.19
N ALA A 346 -4.93 15.06 3.67
CA ALA A 346 -5.96 14.35 2.95
C ALA A 346 -6.63 15.26 1.90
N THR A 347 -6.77 14.76 0.68
CA THR A 347 -7.41 15.48 -0.44
C THR A 347 -8.23 14.49 -1.28
N PRO A 348 -9.52 14.78 -1.57
CA PRO A 348 -10.35 13.92 -2.41
C PRO A 348 -9.68 13.58 -3.75
N GLY A 349 -9.67 12.30 -4.12
CA GLY A 349 -9.11 11.80 -5.37
C GLY A 349 -7.58 11.71 -5.44
N HIS A 350 -6.88 12.02 -4.34
CA HIS A 350 -5.41 11.95 -4.23
C HIS A 350 -5.00 11.02 -3.09
N GLY A 351 -3.70 10.70 -2.99
CA GLY A 351 -3.16 9.97 -1.84
C GLY A 351 -3.24 10.75 -0.51
N GLN A 352 -3.03 10.08 0.62
CA GLN A 352 -2.81 10.77 1.91
C GLN A 352 -1.35 11.23 1.96
N GLU A 353 -1.13 12.54 1.97
CA GLU A 353 0.23 13.09 2.04
C GLU A 353 0.58 13.52 3.47
N LEU A 354 1.84 13.34 3.85
CA LEU A 354 2.36 13.74 5.16
C LEU A 354 3.65 14.54 5.01
N ASN A 355 3.78 15.59 5.80
CA ASN A 355 4.98 16.39 5.90
C ASN A 355 5.14 16.92 7.34
N HIS A 356 6.32 17.44 7.65
CA HIS A 356 6.66 17.89 9.00
C HIS A 356 5.82 19.10 9.46
N LEU A 357 5.31 19.93 8.55
CA LEU A 357 4.48 21.09 8.88
C LEU A 357 3.07 20.68 9.33
N LEU A 358 2.45 19.75 8.60
CA LEU A 358 1.11 19.24 8.89
C LEU A 358 1.14 18.23 10.06
N HIS A 359 2.23 17.46 10.17
CA HIS A 359 2.37 16.33 11.10
C HIS A 359 3.62 16.46 11.99
N PRO A 360 3.73 17.53 12.81
CA PRO A 360 4.97 17.90 13.48
C PRO A 360 5.46 16.85 14.50
N HIS A 361 4.54 16.14 15.17
CA HIS A 361 4.92 15.13 16.18
C HIS A 361 5.42 13.83 15.56
N LEU A 362 5.14 13.55 14.27
CA LEU A 362 5.75 12.40 13.60
C LEU A 362 7.24 12.62 13.39
N ASN A 363 7.72 13.87 13.35
CA ASN A 363 9.11 14.21 13.12
C ASN A 363 9.69 13.44 11.92
N LEU A 364 8.98 13.48 10.79
CA LEU A 364 9.31 12.72 9.58
C LEU A 364 10.78 12.86 9.13
N PRO A 365 11.46 14.03 9.26
CA PRO A 365 12.89 14.12 8.95
C PRO A 365 13.78 13.18 9.76
N LYS A 366 13.35 12.75 10.96
CA LYS A 366 14.08 11.81 11.83
C LYS A 366 13.47 10.42 11.90
N SER A 367 12.15 10.29 11.72
CA SER A 367 11.43 9.03 11.90
C SER A 367 11.19 8.26 10.60
N MET A 368 11.41 8.90 9.44
CA MET A 368 11.52 8.18 8.17
C MET A 368 12.90 7.53 8.10
N VAL A 369 12.94 6.21 7.96
CA VAL A 369 14.19 5.44 7.84
C VAL A 369 14.31 4.87 6.44
N HIS A 370 15.51 4.93 5.87
CA HIS A 370 15.80 4.25 4.62
C HIS A 370 15.73 2.73 4.83
N MET A 371 15.24 2.03 3.81
CA MET A 371 15.38 0.58 3.75
C MET A 371 16.86 0.19 3.88
N PRO A 372 17.21 -0.88 4.64
CA PRO A 372 18.57 -1.42 4.63
C PRO A 372 18.99 -1.81 3.21
N ARG A 373 20.30 -2.02 3.01
CA ARG A 373 20.80 -2.51 1.72
C ARG A 373 20.09 -3.80 1.34
N VAL A 374 19.55 -3.83 0.13
CA VAL A 374 18.92 -4.98 -0.52
C VAL A 374 19.80 -5.51 -1.64
N GLU A 375 19.70 -6.80 -1.91
CA GLU A 375 20.36 -7.50 -3.01
C GLU A 375 19.31 -8.02 -4.01
N PRO A 376 19.69 -8.30 -5.28
CA PRO A 376 18.78 -8.95 -6.22
C PRO A 376 18.22 -10.26 -5.63
N GLY A 377 16.90 -10.40 -5.65
CA GLY A 377 16.17 -11.54 -5.08
C GLY A 377 15.60 -11.30 -3.69
N ASP A 378 15.96 -10.20 -3.02
CA ASP A 378 15.32 -9.78 -1.77
C ASP A 378 13.92 -9.22 -2.03
N TYR A 379 12.97 -9.53 -1.14
CA TYR A 379 11.59 -9.04 -1.20
C TYR A 379 11.32 -8.10 -0.02
N VAL A 380 10.95 -6.86 -0.33
CA VAL A 380 10.64 -5.84 0.67
C VAL A 380 9.15 -5.62 0.74
N VAL A 381 8.60 -5.54 1.95
CA VAL A 381 7.17 -5.32 2.18
C VAL A 381 6.90 -4.29 3.28
N TRP A 382 5.81 -3.55 3.14
CA TRP A 382 5.27 -2.70 4.20
C TRP A 382 3.75 -2.76 4.21
N HIS A 383 3.18 -2.76 5.41
CA HIS A 383 1.75 -2.79 5.68
C HIS A 383 1.03 -1.64 4.96
N CYS A 384 -0.22 -1.86 4.53
CA CYS A 384 -0.98 -0.91 3.71
C CYS A 384 -1.16 0.48 4.35
N ASP A 385 -1.15 0.57 5.67
CA ASP A 385 -1.26 1.83 6.43
C ASP A 385 0.11 2.49 6.75
N THR A 386 1.24 1.87 6.37
CA THR A 386 2.58 2.39 6.67
C THR A 386 2.92 3.60 5.78
N ILE A 387 3.32 4.70 6.42
CA ILE A 387 3.84 5.89 5.72
C ILE A 387 5.16 5.52 5.05
N HIS A 388 5.30 5.88 3.77
CA HIS A 388 6.51 5.61 3.00
C HIS A 388 6.82 6.77 2.04
N ALA A 389 8.06 6.83 1.58
CA ALA A 389 8.57 7.86 0.67
C ALA A 389 9.65 7.27 -0.23
N VAL A 390 10.06 8.00 -1.26
CA VAL A 390 11.18 7.63 -2.12
C VAL A 390 12.31 8.64 -1.96
N ASP A 391 13.56 8.17 -1.97
CA ASP A 391 14.74 9.05 -1.94
C ASP A 391 14.59 10.21 -2.93
N GLN A 392 14.77 11.44 -2.45
CA GLN A 392 14.68 12.65 -3.28
C GLN A 392 15.71 12.63 -4.41
N LYS A 393 16.89 12.06 -4.16
CA LYS A 393 17.96 11.90 -5.14
C LYS A 393 18.59 10.53 -5.03
N HIS A 394 18.86 9.91 -6.18
CA HIS A 394 19.68 8.71 -6.25
C HIS A 394 21.17 9.09 -6.23
N ALA A 395 21.86 8.92 -5.09
CA ALA A 395 23.27 9.26 -4.92
C ALA A 395 24.24 8.07 -5.04
N GLY A 396 23.75 6.94 -5.55
CA GLY A 396 24.53 5.71 -5.74
C GLY A 396 25.23 5.66 -7.10
N ALA A 397 26.04 4.64 -7.32
CA ALA A 397 26.81 4.46 -8.56
C ALA A 397 26.14 3.53 -9.59
N ASN A 398 25.21 2.68 -9.15
CA ASN A 398 24.49 1.72 -9.99
C ASN A 398 23.00 2.01 -9.93
N ASP A 399 22.22 1.46 -10.86
CA ASP A 399 20.78 1.64 -10.88
C ASP A 399 20.05 0.96 -9.69
N SER A 400 18.92 1.54 -9.30
CA SER A 400 17.94 0.98 -8.35
C SER A 400 16.74 0.40 -9.11
N SER A 401 16.76 -0.91 -9.29
CA SER A 401 15.77 -1.67 -10.05
C SER A 401 14.87 -2.52 -9.16
N VAL A 402 13.56 -2.42 -9.37
CA VAL A 402 12.56 -3.18 -8.60
C VAL A 402 11.36 -3.57 -9.47
N LEU A 403 10.74 -4.72 -9.13
CA LEU A 403 9.39 -5.09 -9.58
C LEU A 403 8.39 -4.81 -8.48
N TYR A 404 7.35 -4.02 -8.74
CA TYR A 404 6.28 -3.80 -7.77
C TYR A 404 5.38 -5.04 -7.70
N ILE A 405 5.37 -5.71 -6.55
CA ILE A 405 4.63 -6.95 -6.31
C ILE A 405 4.09 -6.88 -4.87
N PRO A 406 2.84 -6.44 -4.66
CA PRO A 406 2.23 -6.40 -3.32
C PRO A 406 1.80 -7.80 -2.85
N THR A 407 1.42 -7.92 -1.58
CA THR A 407 0.75 -9.11 -1.03
C THR A 407 -0.76 -8.88 -1.00
N CYS A 408 -1.50 -9.70 -1.77
CA CYS A 408 -2.95 -9.56 -1.90
C CYS A 408 -3.63 -10.88 -1.49
N PRO A 409 -4.45 -10.92 -0.43
CA PRO A 409 -5.20 -12.11 -0.05
C PRO A 409 -6.32 -12.39 -1.06
N LEU A 410 -6.76 -13.64 -1.15
CA LEU A 410 -7.99 -13.95 -1.86
C LEU A 410 -9.19 -13.42 -1.07
N THR A 411 -9.96 -12.54 -1.70
CA THR A 411 -11.25 -12.01 -1.23
C THR A 411 -12.24 -12.00 -2.39
N GLU A 412 -13.54 -11.79 -2.13
CA GLU A 412 -14.53 -11.64 -3.20
C GLU A 412 -14.21 -10.44 -4.10
N ALA A 413 -13.84 -9.28 -3.52
CA ALA A 413 -13.43 -8.10 -4.28
C ALA A 413 -12.18 -8.38 -5.12
N GLN A 414 -11.20 -9.11 -4.55
CA GLN A 414 -9.98 -9.47 -5.26
C GLN A 414 -10.24 -10.47 -6.40
N ALA A 415 -11.19 -11.39 -6.26
CA ALA A 415 -11.59 -12.28 -7.35
C ALA A 415 -12.20 -11.49 -8.53
N HIS A 416 -13.03 -10.48 -8.25
CA HIS A 416 -13.53 -9.57 -9.28
C HIS A 416 -12.41 -8.76 -9.94
N TYR A 417 -11.43 -8.31 -9.17
CA TYR A 417 -10.24 -7.65 -9.70
C TYR A 417 -9.44 -8.60 -10.62
N LEU A 418 -9.17 -9.82 -10.16
CA LEU A 418 -8.45 -10.84 -10.93
C LEU A 418 -9.15 -11.17 -12.25
N ALA A 419 -10.48 -11.25 -12.28
CA ALA A 419 -11.23 -11.48 -13.51
C ALA A 419 -10.97 -10.37 -14.55
N ARG A 420 -10.97 -9.10 -14.12
CA ARG A 420 -10.63 -7.96 -15.00
C ARG A 420 -9.17 -7.96 -15.40
N GLN A 421 -8.27 -8.24 -14.46
CA GLN A 421 -6.83 -8.33 -14.70
C GLN A 421 -6.52 -9.41 -15.75
N ARG A 422 -7.14 -10.57 -15.64
CA ARG A 422 -7.00 -11.68 -16.60
C ARG A 422 -7.42 -11.24 -18.01
N ASP A 423 -8.52 -10.53 -18.13
CA ASP A 423 -8.97 -9.98 -19.43
C ASP A 423 -7.97 -8.96 -19.99
N CYS A 424 -7.45 -8.04 -19.16
CA CYS A 424 -6.38 -7.12 -19.58
C CYS A 424 -5.12 -7.87 -20.03
N PHE A 425 -4.70 -8.89 -19.28
CA PHE A 425 -3.56 -9.74 -19.62
C PHE A 425 -3.77 -10.43 -20.98
N VAL A 426 -4.94 -11.04 -21.23
CA VAL A 426 -5.22 -11.71 -22.52
C VAL A 426 -5.11 -10.71 -23.67
N ARG A 427 -5.70 -9.52 -23.51
CA ARG A 427 -5.69 -8.44 -24.53
C ARG A 427 -4.33 -7.71 -24.62
N GLY A 428 -3.46 -7.86 -23.63
CA GLY A 428 -2.19 -7.13 -23.52
C GLY A 428 -2.35 -5.64 -23.21
N VAL A 429 -3.51 -5.19 -22.76
CA VAL A 429 -3.75 -3.78 -22.40
C VAL A 429 -3.33 -3.52 -20.94
N PRO A 430 -3.15 -2.26 -20.49
CA PRO A 430 -2.73 -1.98 -19.13
C PRO A 430 -3.61 -2.64 -18.06
N SER A 431 -3.00 -2.96 -16.92
CA SER A 431 -3.71 -3.51 -15.76
C SER A 431 -4.87 -2.58 -15.32
N PRO A 432 -6.00 -3.10 -14.78
CA PRO A 432 -7.25 -2.33 -14.63
C PRO A 432 -7.14 -0.98 -13.90
N ASP A 433 -6.18 -0.84 -12.99
CA ASP A 433 -5.98 0.37 -12.18
C ASP A 433 -5.11 1.44 -12.84
N PHE A 434 -4.40 1.14 -13.94
CA PHE A 434 -3.41 2.04 -14.55
C PHE A 434 -3.92 2.72 -15.84
N GLY A 435 -5.23 2.71 -16.05
CA GLY A 435 -5.87 3.45 -17.15
C GLY A 435 -5.84 2.74 -18.51
N GLY A 436 -6.24 3.49 -19.55
CA GLY A 436 -6.43 2.97 -20.91
C GLY A 436 -5.22 3.09 -21.85
N GLY A 437 -5.41 2.61 -23.08
CA GLY A 437 -4.40 2.60 -24.13
C GLY A 437 -4.08 1.20 -24.61
N GLU A 438 -3.12 1.09 -25.52
CA GLU A 438 -2.76 -0.19 -26.14
C GLU A 438 -1.85 -1.05 -25.26
N GLY A 439 -1.19 -0.47 -24.25
CA GLY A 439 -0.28 -1.18 -23.35
C GLY A 439 0.75 -2.00 -24.13
N GLU A 440 0.80 -3.30 -23.83
CA GLU A 440 1.70 -4.27 -24.43
C GLU A 440 1.00 -5.10 -25.53
N SER A 441 -0.18 -4.69 -26.01
CA SER A 441 -0.99 -5.47 -26.97
C SER A 441 -0.29 -5.75 -28.30
N ARG A 442 0.67 -4.89 -28.69
CA ARG A 442 1.52 -5.05 -29.88
C ARG A 442 2.96 -5.43 -29.56
N HIS A 443 3.28 -5.69 -28.30
CA HIS A 443 4.65 -6.00 -27.93
C HIS A 443 5.07 -7.38 -28.45
N VAL A 444 6.27 -7.43 -29.03
CA VAL A 444 6.93 -8.68 -29.41
C VAL A 444 7.48 -9.35 -28.14
N GLY A 445 7.26 -10.67 -28.01
CA GLY A 445 7.73 -11.46 -26.87
C GLY A 445 6.83 -11.40 -25.62
N ARG A 446 5.60 -10.86 -25.73
CA ARG A 446 4.63 -10.90 -24.63
C ARG A 446 4.09 -12.33 -24.46
N PRO A 447 4.08 -12.90 -23.24
CA PRO A 447 3.53 -14.22 -23.02
C PRO A 447 2.01 -14.26 -23.14
N GLY A 448 1.52 -15.35 -23.71
CA GLY A 448 0.10 -15.72 -23.72
C GLY A 448 -0.26 -16.72 -22.61
N VAL A 449 -1.55 -17.06 -22.49
CA VAL A 449 -2.05 -18.02 -21.49
C VAL A 449 -1.37 -19.40 -21.61
N GLU A 450 -1.16 -19.89 -22.83
CA GLU A 450 -0.51 -21.19 -23.06
C GLU A 450 0.98 -21.18 -22.71
N GLU A 451 1.64 -20.03 -22.77
CA GLU A 451 3.00 -19.89 -22.30
C GLU A 451 3.05 -19.84 -20.77
N MET A 452 2.11 -19.13 -20.14
CA MET A 452 1.99 -19.12 -18.68
C MET A 452 1.83 -20.54 -18.11
N LYS A 453 1.03 -21.39 -18.76
CA LYS A 453 0.87 -22.80 -18.36
C LYS A 453 2.16 -23.63 -18.42
N LYS A 454 3.16 -23.19 -19.19
CA LYS A 454 4.46 -23.86 -19.32
C LYS A 454 5.48 -23.37 -18.29
N ILE A 455 5.37 -22.12 -17.85
CA ILE A 455 6.39 -21.45 -17.02
C ILE A 455 5.96 -21.27 -15.55
N SER A 456 4.70 -21.53 -15.23
CA SER A 456 4.15 -21.42 -13.87
C SER A 456 3.53 -22.74 -13.41
N ASP A 457 3.64 -23.01 -12.11
CA ASP A 457 2.91 -24.11 -11.49
C ASP A 457 1.43 -23.75 -11.27
N VAL A 458 0.66 -24.70 -10.71
CA VAL A 458 -0.77 -24.50 -10.49
C VAL A 458 -1.07 -23.35 -9.53
N GLU A 459 -0.21 -23.10 -8.53
CA GLU A 459 -0.40 -21.99 -7.59
C GLU A 459 -0.16 -20.64 -8.26
N GLY A 460 0.87 -20.55 -9.09
CA GLY A 460 1.11 -19.37 -9.94
C GLY A 460 -0.05 -19.10 -10.91
N LEU A 461 -0.59 -20.14 -11.54
CA LEU A 461 -1.76 -20.01 -12.41
C LEU A 461 -3.02 -19.60 -11.63
N ARG A 462 -3.25 -20.13 -10.43
CA ARG A 462 -4.34 -19.73 -9.54
C ARG A 462 -4.22 -18.28 -9.11
N ALA A 463 -3.03 -17.84 -8.70
CA ALA A 463 -2.75 -16.45 -8.33
C ALA A 463 -3.04 -15.46 -9.46
N LEU A 464 -2.91 -15.87 -10.73
CA LEU A 464 -3.26 -15.09 -11.92
C LEU A 464 -4.73 -15.21 -12.36
N GLY A 465 -5.54 -16.06 -11.71
CA GLY A 465 -6.91 -16.37 -12.13
C GLY A 465 -6.99 -17.23 -13.40
N LEU A 466 -5.91 -17.93 -13.76
CA LEU A 466 -5.80 -18.83 -14.92
C LEU A 466 -6.08 -20.31 -14.58
N ALA A 467 -6.21 -20.65 -13.30
CA ALA A 467 -6.59 -21.97 -12.83
C ALA A 467 -7.60 -21.89 -11.67
N LYS A 468 -8.39 -22.95 -11.52
CA LYS A 468 -9.41 -23.09 -10.47
C LYS A 468 -8.76 -23.30 -9.10
N TRP A 469 -9.27 -22.60 -8.08
CA TRP A 469 -8.92 -22.82 -6.67
C TRP A 469 -9.45 -24.16 -6.17
N ASP A 470 -8.69 -24.85 -5.30
CA ASP A 470 -9.11 -26.13 -4.70
C ASP A 470 -10.03 -25.91 -3.49
N THR A 471 -11.35 -26.00 -3.72
CA THR A 471 -12.34 -25.86 -2.64
C THR A 471 -12.37 -27.05 -1.66
N ASN A 472 -11.61 -28.11 -1.95
CA ASN A 472 -11.52 -29.31 -1.12
C ASN A 472 -10.15 -29.43 -0.41
N GLU A 473 -9.34 -28.36 -0.44
CA GLU A 473 -8.09 -28.32 0.30
C GLU A 473 -8.33 -28.60 1.80
N LYS A 474 -7.46 -29.41 2.39
CA LYS A 474 -7.59 -29.81 3.79
C LYS A 474 -7.22 -28.64 4.71
N GLY A 475 -8.02 -28.42 5.75
CA GLY A 475 -7.74 -27.42 6.78
C GLY A 475 -8.34 -26.05 6.51
N LEU A 476 -9.10 -25.86 5.41
CA LEU A 476 -9.81 -24.61 5.14
C LEU A 476 -10.85 -24.31 6.24
N ALA A 477 -10.80 -23.10 6.78
CA ALA A 477 -11.87 -22.54 7.58
C ALA A 477 -13.12 -22.27 6.72
N PRO A 478 -14.33 -22.19 7.32
CA PRO A 478 -15.57 -21.97 6.56
C PRO A 478 -15.55 -20.74 5.64
N GLY A 479 -15.05 -19.60 6.12
CA GLY A 479 -14.91 -18.39 5.30
C GLY A 479 -13.92 -18.54 4.14
N GLN A 480 -12.84 -19.31 4.34
CA GLN A 480 -11.86 -19.61 3.29
C GLN A 480 -12.48 -20.51 2.22
N GLN A 481 -13.16 -21.58 2.61
CA GLN A 481 -13.81 -22.48 1.65
C GLN A 481 -14.85 -21.73 0.80
N GLU A 482 -15.65 -20.87 1.42
CA GLU A 482 -16.67 -20.10 0.73
C GLU A 482 -16.07 -19.04 -0.20
N VAL A 483 -15.00 -18.34 0.20
CA VAL A 483 -14.35 -17.36 -0.69
C VAL A 483 -13.67 -18.04 -1.89
N LEU A 484 -13.08 -19.23 -1.72
CA LEU A 484 -12.54 -20.01 -2.83
C LEU A 484 -13.65 -20.43 -3.81
N ARG A 485 -14.81 -20.86 -3.29
CA ARG A 485 -15.99 -21.22 -4.10
C ARG A 485 -16.48 -20.02 -4.91
N LYS A 486 -16.71 -18.88 -4.27
CA LYS A 486 -17.13 -17.63 -4.92
C LYS A 486 -16.10 -17.15 -5.94
N ALA A 487 -14.81 -17.22 -5.61
CA ALA A 487 -13.75 -16.83 -6.53
C ALA A 487 -13.78 -17.66 -7.81
N ASN A 488 -14.00 -18.98 -7.70
CA ASN A 488 -14.15 -19.85 -8.86
C ASN A 488 -15.36 -19.46 -9.72
N GLU A 489 -16.50 -19.16 -9.11
CA GLU A 489 -17.70 -18.69 -9.83
C GLU A 489 -17.44 -17.38 -10.57
N ILE A 490 -16.81 -16.40 -9.91
CA ILE A 490 -16.47 -15.09 -10.48
C ILE A 490 -15.47 -15.23 -11.63
N LEU A 491 -14.50 -16.14 -11.51
CA LEU A 491 -13.50 -16.41 -12.54
C LEU A 491 -14.03 -17.31 -13.67
N GLY A 492 -15.21 -17.91 -13.52
CA GLY A 492 -15.87 -18.75 -14.52
C GLY A 492 -15.36 -20.20 -14.59
N PHE A 493 -15.07 -20.82 -13.45
CA PHE A 493 -14.56 -22.20 -13.31
C PHE A 493 -15.56 -23.21 -12.74
#